data_AF-A0A9X4KCS8-F1
#
_entry.id   AF-A0A9X4KCS8-F1
#
_cell.length_a   1.000
_cell.length_b   1.000
_cell.length_c   1.000
_cell.angle_alpha   90.00
_cell.angle_beta   90.00
_cell.angle_gamma   90.00
#
_symmetry.space_group_name_H-M   'P 1'
#
loop_
_entity.id
_entity.type
_entity.pdbx_description
1 polymer ?
#
loop_
_entity_poly.entity_id
_entity_poly.type
_entity_poly.pdbx_seq_one_letter_code
_entity_poly.pdbx_strand_id
1 'polypeptide(L)' 'MAKIVMLVTTDPTNISEGSAALIAKSEEELQNLTNMLEKILDCAAHKLKDGLFMIVDRH' A
#
# COMPACT_ATOMS: atom_id res chain seq x y z
N MET A 1 -11.78 2.81 14.02
CA MET A 1 -12.18 3.68 12.88
C MET A 1 -11.13 3.47 11.83
N ALA A 2 -11.48 3.14 10.58
CA ALA A 2 -10.47 2.76 9.60
C ALA A 2 -9.47 3.90 9.36
N LYS A 3 -8.17 3.61 9.55
CA LYS A 3 -7.07 4.56 9.39
C LYS A 3 -6.19 4.12 8.23
N ILE A 4 -5.93 5.02 7.30
CA ILE A 4 -4.96 4.78 6.22
C ILE A 4 -3.56 4.82 6.85
N VAL A 5 -2.82 3.73 6.70
CA VAL A 5 -1.45 3.60 7.22
C VAL A 5 -0.46 4.04 6.17
N MET A 6 -0.58 3.51 4.94
CA MET A 6 0.29 3.84 3.83
C MET A 6 -0.28 3.42 2.47
N LEU A 7 0.33 3.93 1.41
CA LEU A 7 0.14 3.47 0.04
C LEU A 7 1.34 2.63 -0.43
N VAL A 8 1.11 1.70 -1.34
CA VAL A 8 2.17 0.99 -2.06
C VAL A 8 1.84 1.09 -3.54
N THR A 9 2.76 1.61 -4.35
CA THR A 9 2.51 1.90 -5.77
C THR A 9 3.70 1.54 -6.65
N THR A 10 3.46 1.19 -7.91
CA THR A 10 4.51 1.12 -8.95
C THR A 10 4.75 2.46 -9.64
N ASP A 11 3.83 3.42 -9.46
CA ASP A 11 3.88 4.75 -10.07
C ASP A 11 3.78 5.85 -9.00
N PRO A 12 4.83 6.67 -8.81
CA PRO A 12 4.85 7.73 -7.80
C PRO A 12 3.85 8.86 -8.06
N THR A 13 3.36 9.03 -9.29
CA THR A 13 2.37 10.06 -9.63
C THR A 13 1.01 9.79 -8.98
N ASN A 14 0.77 8.56 -8.51
CA ASN A 14 -0.45 8.16 -7.82
C ASN A 14 -0.50 8.62 -6.35
N ILE A 15 0.56 9.23 -5.82
CA ILE A 15 0.67 9.59 -4.41
C ILE A 15 0.32 11.08 -4.24
N SER A 16 -0.63 11.38 -3.34
CA SER A 16 -0.86 12.76 -2.89
C SER A 16 0.24 13.18 -1.90
N GLU A 17 0.70 14.43 -2.00
CA GLU A 17 1.69 14.99 -1.08
C GLU A 17 1.29 14.76 0.40
N GLY A 18 2.27 14.36 1.22
CA GLY A 18 2.07 14.08 2.64
C GLY A 18 1.61 12.66 2.97
N SER A 19 1.34 11.81 1.97
CA SER A 19 1.01 10.39 2.19
C SER A 19 2.29 9.56 2.42
N ALA A 20 2.28 8.70 3.44
CA ALA A 20 3.31 7.67 3.58
C ALA A 20 3.13 6.65 2.45
N ALA A 21 4.15 6.46 1.62
CA ALA A 21 4.07 5.57 0.48
C ALA A 21 5.39 4.83 0.22
N LEU A 22 5.29 3.58 -0.22
CA LEU A 22 6.39 2.80 -0.77
C LEU A 22 6.23 2.67 -2.28
N ILE A 23 7.34 2.84 -3.00
CA ILE A 23 7.39 2.69 -4.45
C ILE A 23 8.03 1.35 -4.77
N ALA A 24 7.24 0.43 -5.33
CA ALA A 24 7.70 -0.86 -5.84
C ALA A 24 8.24 -0.69 -7.28
N LYS A 25 9.24 -1.49 -7.65
CA LYS A 25 9.86 -1.43 -8.98
C LYS A 25 9.16 -2.32 -10.00
N SER A 26 8.31 -3.25 -9.55
CA SER A 26 7.52 -4.14 -10.40
C SER A 26 6.21 -4.52 -9.73
N GLU A 27 5.26 -5.06 -10.51
CA GLU A 27 4.00 -5.61 -9.98
C GLU A 27 4.22 -6.80 -9.04
N GLU A 28 5.26 -7.61 -9.30
CA GLU A 28 5.64 -8.71 -8.41
C GLU A 28 6.14 -8.17 -7.06
N GLU A 29 7.00 -7.15 -7.07
CA GLU A 29 7.47 -6.50 -5.85
C GLU A 29 6.31 -5.80 -5.11
N LEU A 30 5.41 -5.14 -5.83
CA LEU A 30 4.20 -4.53 -5.28
C LEU A 30 3.37 -5.54 -4.50
N GLN A 31 3.08 -6.69 -5.11
CA GLN A 31 2.29 -7.74 -4.46
C GLN A 31 3.02 -8.33 -3.25
N ASN A 32 4.33 -8.58 -3.36
CA ASN A 32 5.14 -9.12 -2.27
C ASN A 32 5.21 -8.15 -1.08
N LEU A 33 5.50 -6.86 -1.34
CA LEU A 33 5.52 -5.81 -0.31
C LEU A 33 4.16 -5.69 0.38
N THR A 34 3.09 -5.62 -0.39
CA THR A 34 1.74 -5.47 0.13
C THR A 34 1.36 -6.64 1.04
N ASN A 35 1.59 -7.89 0.59
CA ASN A 35 1.30 -9.10 1.37
C ASN A 35 2.14 -9.19 2.64
N MET A 36 3.38 -8.70 2.59
CA MET A 36 4.26 -8.66 3.74
C MET A 36 3.80 -7.62 4.75
N LEU A 37 3.47 -6.40 4.30
CA LEU A 37 3.00 -5.30 5.14
C LEU A 37 1.68 -5.62 5.81
N GLU A 38 0.75 -6.27 5.11
CA GLU A 38 -0.51 -6.76 5.68
C GLU A 38 -0.27 -7.59 6.95
N LYS A 39 0.68 -8.53 6.89
CA LYS A 39 1.00 -9.44 7.99
C LYS A 39 1.81 -8.78 9.10
N ILE A 40 2.82 -7.98 8.75
CA ILE A 40 3.73 -7.38 9.73
C ILE A 40 3.02 -6.28 10.54
N LEU A 41 2.13 -5.52 9.91
CA LEU A 41 1.43 -4.40 10.53
C LEU A 41 0.07 -4.79 11.12
N ASP A 42 -0.35 -6.05 10.99
CA ASP A 42 -1.69 -6.52 11.34
C ASP A 42 -2.79 -5.62 10.74
N CYS A 43 -2.60 -5.26 9.47
CA CYS A 43 -3.48 -4.37 8.71
C CYS A 43 -4.18 -5.15 7.59
N ALA A 44 -5.07 -4.48 6.85
CA ALA A 44 -5.66 -5.01 5.63
C ALA A 44 -5.08 -4.29 4.40
N ALA A 45 -4.67 -5.04 3.37
CA ALA A 45 -4.33 -4.46 2.09
C ALA A 45 -5.53 -4.40 1.14
N HIS A 46 -5.73 -3.24 0.52
CA HIS A 46 -6.79 -3.01 -0.46
C HIS A 46 -6.20 -2.57 -1.79
N LYS A 47 -6.44 -3.36 -2.84
CA LYS A 47 -6.16 -2.95 -4.22
C LYS A 47 -7.12 -1.83 -4.60
N LEU A 48 -6.59 -0.67 -4.97
CA LEU A 48 -7.41 0.45 -5.46
C LEU A 48 -7.52 0.43 -6.98
N LYS A 49 -6.39 0.15 -7.66
CA LYS A 49 -6.27 -0.04 -9.11
C LYS A 49 -5.01 -0.85 -9.40
N ASP A 50 -4.76 -1.18 -10.66
CA ASP A 50 -3.49 -1.80 -11.05
C ASP A 50 -2.32 -0.87 -10.69
N GLY A 51 -1.26 -1.47 -10.13
CA GLY A 51 -0.11 -0.71 -9.65
C GLY A 51 -0.34 0.10 -8.36
N LEU A 52 -1.47 -0.02 -7.65
CA LEU A 52 -1.73 0.75 -6.43
C LEU A 52 -2.52 -0.04 -5.36
N PHE A 53 -1.93 -0.14 -4.18
CA PHE A 53 -2.53 -0.69 -2.96
C PHE A 53 -2.54 0.33 -1.83
N MET A 54 -3.51 0.15 -0.93
CA MET A 54 -3.68 0.92 0.29
C MET A 54 -3.68 -0.02 1.50
N ILE A 55 -2.87 0.29 2.51
CA ILE A 55 -2.82 -0.43 3.78
C ILE A 55 -3.70 0.31 4.77
N VAL A 56 -4.66 -0.40 5.37
CA VAL A 56 -5.64 0.16 6.29
C VAL A 56 -5.60 -0.59 7.61
N ASP A 57 -5.44 0.16 8.70
CA ASP A 57 -5.66 -0.33 10.05
C ASP A 57 -7.15 -0.18 10.40
N ARG A 58 -7.74 -1.26 10.92
CA ARG A 58 -9.18 -1.34 11.24
C ARG A 58 -9.46 -1.47 12.74
N HIS A 59 -8.42 -1.52 13.56
CA HIS A 59 -8.55 -1.60 15.02
C HIS A 59 -9.10 -0.30 15.64
#